data_AF-A0A1K1Q002-F1
#
_entry.id   AF-A0A1K1Q002-F1
#
_cell.length_a   1.000
_cell.length_b   1.000
_cell.length_c   1.000
_cell.angle_alpha   90.00
_cell.angle_beta   90.00
_cell.angle_gamma   90.00
#
_symmetry.space_group_name_H-M   'P 1'
#
loop_
_entity.id
_entity.type
_entity.pdbx_description
1 polymer ?
#
loop_
_entity_poly.entity_id
_entity_poly.type
_entity_poly.pdbx_seq_one_letter_code
_entity_poly.pdbx_strand_id
1 'polypeptide(L)'
;MAILFIEPTPSPNTMKITLDAKLPDTTRLTYTKDQAADAPEPYNRLLAIEGVRSLYHASDFIALDRTPRGDWQHILAGARRVLGEAATPGGGKPAAEAANSEAAGADGLPDSQPPLSAFGEVSVKLQHFRGIPLQVRVSAGDEEKRAAMPERFTQAAIRAASASPNLIKERSLEEWDTRYGELDEVLDSIVQELDASYDDKRLEELAAQAASGKLAAGAEEVAAAARRSLSYEETERQLRSEDWKLRYAALEQIKPSAETMPLLILALDDAQTAVRRLATVYLGDLKDPVVLPYLYRALQDKSASVRRTAGDTLSDIGDPAAQAAMIGALGDANKLVRWRAARFLYEAGDEQAVPALKQAAEDPEFEVRMQARIALERIEGGHAAEGSVWQQMTRRNEA
;
A
#
# COMPACT_ATOMS: atom_id res chain seq x y z
N MET A 1 -30.93 4.80 -8.68
CA MET A 1 -29.65 4.54 -8.03
C MET A 1 -29.55 3.05 -7.89
N ALA A 2 -28.88 2.44 -8.87
CA ALA A 2 -28.49 1.05 -8.91
C ALA A 2 -26.99 0.98 -9.23
N ILE A 3 -26.33 -0.06 -8.76
CA ILE A 3 -24.90 -0.26 -8.98
C ILE A 3 -24.66 -0.65 -10.45
N LEU A 4 -23.78 0.08 -11.13
CA LEU A 4 -23.26 -0.27 -12.45
C LEU A 4 -22.07 -1.21 -12.30
N PHE A 5 -21.04 -0.79 -11.56
CA PHE A 5 -19.88 -1.63 -11.22
C PHE A 5 -19.24 -1.13 -9.93
N ILE A 6 -18.38 -1.95 -9.32
CA ILE A 6 -17.63 -1.63 -8.10
C ILE A 6 -16.15 -1.80 -8.41
N GLU A 7 -15.34 -0.80 -8.08
CA GLU A 7 -13.90 -0.85 -8.24
C GLU A 7 -13.18 -0.50 -6.92
N PRO A 8 -12.00 -1.09 -6.68
CA PRO A 8 -11.19 -0.73 -5.54
C PRO A 8 -10.52 0.63 -5.78
N THR A 9 -10.29 1.38 -4.71
CA THR A 9 -9.47 2.58 -4.76
C THR A 9 -8.02 2.25 -4.36
N PRO A 10 -7.05 3.18 -4.50
CA PRO A 10 -5.71 2.98 -3.94
C PRO A 10 -5.70 2.70 -2.44
N SER A 11 -6.73 3.16 -1.71
CA SER A 11 -6.98 2.81 -0.32
C SER A 11 -7.69 1.45 -0.27
N PRO A 12 -7.13 0.43 0.41
CA PRO A 12 -7.80 -0.86 0.59
C PRO A 12 -9.01 -0.78 1.52
N ASN A 13 -9.20 0.38 2.18
CA ASN A 13 -10.32 0.66 3.07
C ASN A 13 -11.45 1.42 2.39
N THR A 14 -11.33 1.69 1.08
CA THR A 14 -12.35 2.40 0.31
C THR A 14 -12.67 1.69 -1.00
N MET A 15 -13.96 1.45 -1.26
CA MET A 15 -14.48 0.96 -2.53
C MET A 15 -15.24 2.07 -3.24
N LYS A 16 -15.00 2.24 -4.54
CA LYS A 16 -15.80 3.13 -5.38
C LYS A 16 -16.91 2.32 -6.04
N ILE A 17 -18.15 2.71 -5.77
CA ILE A 17 -19.36 2.11 -6.31
C ILE A 17 -19.91 3.09 -7.34
N THR A 18 -19.79 2.76 -8.63
CA THR A 18 -20.34 3.57 -9.72
C THR A 18 -21.82 3.24 -9.89
N LEU A 19 -22.64 4.27 -10.09
CA LEU A 19 -24.10 4.22 -10.08
C LEU A 19 -24.69 4.64 -11.42
N ASP A 20 -25.90 4.18 -11.70
CA ASP A 20 -26.72 4.57 -12.86
C ASP A 20 -27.26 6.02 -12.80
N ALA A 21 -27.01 6.72 -11.68
CA ALA A 21 -27.51 8.05 -11.43
C ALA A 21 -26.39 8.96 -10.97
N LYS A 22 -26.39 10.18 -11.52
CA LYS A 22 -25.38 11.20 -11.28
C LYS A 22 -25.95 12.36 -10.47
N LEU A 23 -25.28 12.73 -9.38
CA LEU A 23 -25.48 13.99 -8.67
C LEU A 23 -25.02 15.18 -9.52
N PRO A 24 -25.60 16.38 -9.34
CA PRO A 24 -25.11 17.59 -9.96
C PRO A 24 -23.61 17.80 -9.65
N ASP A 25 -22.82 18.27 -10.61
CA ASP A 25 -21.34 18.37 -10.47
C ASP A 25 -20.88 19.24 -9.28
N THR A 26 -21.74 20.16 -8.83
CA THR A 26 -21.50 21.04 -7.67
C THR A 26 -21.82 20.38 -6.32
N THR A 27 -22.46 19.21 -6.33
CA THR A 27 -22.95 18.52 -5.13
C THR A 27 -21.96 17.45 -4.70
N ARG A 28 -21.57 17.52 -3.42
CA ARG A 28 -20.74 16.51 -2.76
C ARG A 28 -21.36 16.23 -1.40
N LEU A 29 -21.65 14.97 -1.12
CA LEU A 29 -22.26 14.54 0.12
C LEU A 29 -21.28 13.64 0.86
N THR A 30 -21.08 13.90 2.15
CA THR A 30 -20.28 13.04 3.03
C THR A 30 -21.10 12.73 4.26
N TYR A 31 -21.16 11.46 4.63
CA TYR A 31 -21.81 11.02 5.86
C TYR A 31 -20.90 10.05 6.61
N THR A 32 -20.81 10.21 7.92
CA THR A 32 -20.14 9.26 8.82
C THR A 32 -21.16 8.39 9.55
N LYS A 33 -20.70 7.31 10.17
CA LYS A 33 -21.56 6.41 10.94
C LYS A 33 -22.37 7.12 12.03
N ASP A 34 -21.79 8.13 12.66
CA ASP A 34 -22.45 8.93 13.71
C ASP A 34 -23.60 9.79 13.16
N GLN A 35 -23.59 10.07 11.85
CA GLN A 35 -24.62 10.84 11.14
C GLN A 35 -25.66 9.95 10.45
N ALA A 36 -25.63 8.64 10.67
CA ALA A 36 -26.46 7.68 9.93
C ALA A 36 -27.97 7.92 10.11
N ALA A 37 -28.40 8.39 11.28
CA ALA A 37 -29.81 8.69 11.55
C ALA A 37 -30.35 9.90 10.76
N ASP A 38 -29.48 10.86 10.46
CA ASP A 38 -29.82 12.11 9.75
C ASP A 38 -29.58 12.01 8.24
N ALA A 39 -28.91 10.96 7.77
CA ALA A 39 -28.65 10.73 6.36
C ALA A 39 -29.93 10.28 5.62
N PRO A 40 -30.23 10.80 4.42
CA PRO A 40 -31.39 10.36 3.65
C PRO A 40 -31.18 8.94 3.08
N GLU A 41 -32.27 8.25 2.74
CA GLU A 41 -32.16 6.99 1.97
C GLU A 41 -31.53 7.26 0.58
N PRO A 42 -30.66 6.36 0.07
CA PRO A 42 -30.27 5.07 0.65
C PRO A 42 -29.05 5.13 1.60
N TYR A 43 -28.49 6.30 1.90
CA TYR A 43 -27.22 6.45 2.63
C TYR A 43 -27.29 5.98 4.08
N ASN A 44 -28.39 6.25 4.79
CA ASN A 44 -28.60 5.72 6.16
C ASN A 44 -28.49 4.20 6.22
N ARG A 45 -29.08 3.50 5.24
CA ARG A 45 -29.05 2.03 5.13
C ARG A 45 -27.67 1.52 4.77
N LEU A 46 -26.90 2.26 3.96
CA LEU A 46 -25.50 1.94 3.68
C LEU A 46 -24.64 2.08 4.94
N LEU A 47 -24.81 3.15 5.71
CA LEU A 47 -24.07 3.38 6.97
C LEU A 47 -24.45 2.40 8.08
N ALA A 48 -25.67 1.84 8.03
CA ALA A 48 -26.13 0.81 8.94
C ALA A 48 -25.48 -0.57 8.70
N ILE A 49 -24.82 -0.78 7.55
CA ILE A 49 -24.10 -2.02 7.28
C ILE A 49 -22.94 -2.15 8.28
N GLU A 50 -22.82 -3.33 8.90
CA GLU A 50 -21.72 -3.60 9.83
C GLU A 50 -20.38 -3.49 9.11
N GLY A 51 -19.40 -2.85 9.76
CA GLY A 51 -18.10 -2.60 9.17
C GLY A 51 -18.01 -1.35 8.28
N VAL A 52 -19.12 -0.70 7.88
CA VAL A 52 -19.06 0.61 7.18
C VAL A 52 -18.76 1.73 8.16
N ARG A 53 -17.80 2.61 7.81
CA ARG A 53 -17.36 3.77 8.59
C ARG A 53 -17.96 5.08 8.09
N SER A 54 -17.90 5.30 6.79
CA SER A 54 -18.30 6.55 6.14
C SER A 54 -18.62 6.30 4.67
N LEU A 55 -19.29 7.26 4.06
CA LEU A 55 -19.45 7.30 2.61
C LEU A 55 -19.34 8.73 2.08
N TYR A 56 -18.86 8.83 0.86
CA TYR A 56 -18.77 10.06 0.08
C TYR A 56 -19.45 9.84 -1.27
N HIS A 57 -20.40 10.69 -1.64
CA HIS A 57 -21.06 10.66 -2.95
C HIS A 57 -20.74 11.93 -3.71
N ALA A 58 -20.17 11.78 -4.90
CA ALA A 58 -20.04 12.84 -5.88
C ALA A 58 -20.20 12.28 -7.28
N SER A 59 -20.67 13.12 -8.22
CA SER A 59 -20.97 12.68 -9.58
C SER A 59 -21.86 11.42 -9.53
N ASP A 60 -21.44 10.37 -10.19
CA ASP A 60 -22.08 9.09 -10.42
C ASP A 60 -21.49 7.99 -9.54
N PHE A 61 -20.78 8.31 -8.45
CA PHE A 61 -20.17 7.29 -7.60
C PHE A 61 -20.29 7.56 -6.10
N ILE A 62 -20.35 6.48 -5.34
CA ILE A 62 -20.17 6.47 -3.89
C ILE A 62 -18.81 5.85 -3.57
N ALA A 63 -17.93 6.59 -2.92
CA ALA A 63 -16.80 6.03 -2.20
C ALA A 63 -17.29 5.58 -0.82
N LEU A 64 -17.38 4.26 -0.62
CA LEU A 64 -17.77 3.64 0.64
C LEU A 64 -16.50 3.29 1.41
N ASP A 65 -16.38 3.76 2.64
CA ASP A 65 -15.26 3.44 3.52
C ASP A 65 -15.64 2.37 4.52
N ARG A 66 -14.77 1.38 4.69
CA ARG A 66 -14.87 0.43 5.80
C ARG A 66 -14.09 0.91 7.01
N THR A 67 -14.50 0.41 8.17
CA THR A 67 -13.66 0.32 9.36
C THR A 67 -12.50 -0.64 9.08
N PRO A 68 -11.38 -0.55 9.83
CA PRO A 68 -10.23 -1.43 9.58
C PRO A 68 -10.54 -2.93 9.69
N ARG A 69 -11.53 -3.32 10.50
CA ARG A 69 -12.02 -4.71 10.64
C ARG A 69 -13.24 -5.03 9.76
N GLY A 70 -13.70 -4.09 8.94
CA GLY A 70 -14.88 -4.28 8.12
C GLY A 70 -14.65 -5.32 7.04
N ASP A 71 -15.51 -6.34 6.96
CA ASP A 71 -15.42 -7.35 5.92
C ASP A 71 -16.01 -6.82 4.60
N TRP A 72 -15.20 -6.71 3.56
CA TRP A 72 -15.67 -6.28 2.25
C TRP A 72 -16.70 -7.23 1.66
N GLN A 73 -16.61 -8.53 1.93
CA GLN A 73 -17.59 -9.49 1.43
C GLN A 73 -18.98 -9.18 1.99
N HIS A 74 -19.07 -9.04 3.31
CA HIS A 74 -20.30 -8.62 3.99
C HIS A 74 -20.77 -7.23 3.55
N ILE A 75 -19.86 -6.26 3.50
CA ILE A 75 -20.20 -4.87 3.19
C ILE A 75 -20.77 -4.74 1.78
N LEU A 76 -20.10 -5.34 0.78
CA LEU A 76 -20.55 -5.25 -0.61
C LEU A 76 -21.85 -6.03 -0.83
N ALA A 77 -22.04 -7.17 -0.17
CA ALA A 77 -23.33 -7.89 -0.18
C ALA A 77 -24.46 -7.05 0.46
N GLY A 78 -24.15 -6.29 1.52
CA GLY A 78 -25.07 -5.30 2.09
C GLY A 78 -25.38 -4.16 1.12
N ALA A 79 -24.36 -3.58 0.51
CA ALA A 79 -24.50 -2.46 -0.42
C ALA A 79 -25.35 -2.84 -1.65
N ARG A 80 -25.14 -4.03 -2.21
CA ARG A 80 -25.95 -4.60 -3.30
C ARG A 80 -27.41 -4.79 -2.90
N ARG A 81 -27.70 -5.21 -1.66
CA ARG A 81 -29.08 -5.30 -1.13
C ARG A 81 -29.74 -3.93 -0.92
N VAL A 82 -28.96 -2.89 -0.66
CA VAL A 82 -29.45 -1.53 -0.42
C VAL A 82 -29.71 -0.78 -1.72
N LEU A 83 -28.76 -0.82 -2.65
CA LEU A 83 -28.79 -0.05 -3.90
C LEU A 83 -29.39 -0.84 -5.07
N GLY A 84 -29.35 -2.17 -5.04
CA GLY A 84 -29.66 -2.99 -6.21
C GLY A 84 -28.56 -2.93 -7.28
N GLU A 85 -28.74 -3.71 -8.35
CA GLU A 85 -27.85 -3.77 -9.50
C GLU A 85 -28.61 -3.39 -10.76
N ALA A 86 -27.98 -2.59 -11.64
CA ALA A 86 -28.57 -2.24 -12.92
C ALA A 86 -28.55 -3.44 -13.87
N ALA A 87 -29.61 -3.64 -14.65
CA ALA A 87 -29.63 -4.68 -15.67
C ALA A 87 -28.61 -4.36 -16.79
N THR A 88 -27.70 -5.29 -17.07
CA THR A 88 -26.66 -5.13 -18.10
C THR A 88 -27.29 -5.03 -19.50
N PRO A 89 -27.07 -3.94 -20.26
CA PRO A 89 -27.53 -3.87 -21.64
C PRO A 89 -26.57 -4.66 -22.54
N GLY A 90 -26.83 -5.96 -22.69
CA GLY A 90 -26.06 -6.83 -23.62
C GLY A 90 -25.85 -8.25 -23.12
N GLY A 91 -26.89 -9.09 -23.22
CA GLY A 91 -26.76 -10.53 -23.50
C GLY A 91 -25.71 -11.36 -22.73
N GLY A 92 -25.77 -11.35 -21.40
CA GLY A 92 -25.11 -12.36 -20.57
C GLY A 92 -25.64 -12.25 -19.15
N LYS A 93 -26.13 -13.34 -18.56
CA LYS A 93 -26.40 -13.35 -17.11
C LYS A 93 -25.10 -12.97 -16.39
N PRO A 94 -25.09 -12.00 -15.46
CA PRO A 94 -23.92 -11.74 -14.65
C PRO A 94 -23.57 -13.01 -13.85
N ALA A 95 -22.31 -13.45 -13.98
CA ALA A 95 -21.80 -14.67 -13.33
C ALA A 95 -21.81 -14.61 -11.78
N ALA A 96 -22.19 -13.47 -11.19
CA ALA A 96 -22.44 -13.34 -9.77
C ALA A 96 -23.67 -14.14 -9.27
N GLU A 97 -24.57 -14.54 -10.16
CA GLU A 97 -25.79 -15.29 -9.80
C GLU A 97 -25.63 -16.82 -9.75
N ALA A 98 -24.49 -17.39 -10.16
CA ALA A 98 -24.36 -18.86 -10.24
C ALA A 98 -23.73 -19.54 -9.01
N ALA A 99 -23.18 -18.80 -8.04
CA ALA A 99 -22.45 -19.39 -6.90
C ALA A 99 -22.97 -19.02 -5.50
N ASN A 100 -24.02 -18.19 -5.39
CA ASN A 100 -24.56 -17.73 -4.10
C ASN A 100 -25.92 -18.33 -3.72
N SER A 101 -26.41 -19.37 -4.42
CA SER A 101 -27.72 -19.98 -4.17
C SER A 101 -27.70 -21.46 -3.75
N GLU A 102 -26.55 -22.00 -3.30
CA GLU A 102 -26.50 -23.33 -2.67
C GLU A 102 -25.74 -23.30 -1.34
N ALA A 103 -26.28 -22.57 -0.36
CA ALA A 103 -26.02 -22.82 1.07
C ALA A 103 -27.14 -22.20 1.94
N ALA A 104 -28.38 -22.53 1.64
CA ALA A 104 -29.50 -22.35 2.56
C ALA A 104 -29.98 -23.74 3.02
N GLY A 105 -29.15 -24.38 3.83
CA GLY A 105 -29.48 -25.59 4.59
C GLY A 105 -29.13 -25.33 6.05
N ALA A 106 -30.12 -25.49 6.92
CA ALA A 106 -30.03 -25.28 8.35
C ALA A 106 -28.98 -26.20 9.03
N ASP A 107 -28.54 -25.75 10.21
CA ASP A 107 -27.76 -26.43 11.25
C ASP A 107 -26.22 -26.42 11.14
N GLY A 108 -25.61 -25.64 12.04
CA GLY A 108 -24.25 -25.85 12.56
C GLY A 108 -23.11 -25.13 11.84
N LEU A 109 -23.00 -23.81 12.00
CA LEU A 109 -21.73 -23.10 11.75
C LEU A 109 -20.81 -23.30 12.98
N PRO A 110 -19.58 -23.83 12.82
CA PRO A 110 -18.61 -23.80 13.90
C PRO A 110 -18.12 -22.36 14.12
N ASP A 111 -18.28 -21.89 15.36
CA ASP A 111 -17.68 -20.68 15.92
C ASP A 111 -16.15 -20.75 15.85
N SER A 112 -15.56 -20.36 14.72
CA SER A 112 -14.20 -19.83 14.63
C SER A 112 -13.84 -19.47 13.18
N GLN A 113 -14.36 -18.36 12.67
CA GLN A 113 -13.64 -17.64 11.62
C GLN A 113 -12.61 -16.74 12.32
N PRO A 114 -11.31 -16.85 12.00
CA PRO A 114 -10.31 -15.95 12.57
C PRO A 114 -10.64 -14.50 12.16
N PRO A 115 -10.30 -13.50 12.99
CA PRO A 115 -10.57 -12.11 12.67
C PRO A 115 -9.93 -11.75 11.33
N LEU A 116 -10.74 -11.28 10.40
CA LEU A 116 -10.32 -10.77 9.09
C LEU A 116 -9.43 -9.54 9.32
N SER A 117 -8.12 -9.73 9.21
CA SER A 117 -7.12 -8.67 9.31
C SER A 117 -7.32 -7.67 8.16
N ALA A 118 -7.24 -6.37 8.45
CA ALA A 118 -7.00 -5.33 7.44
C ALA A 118 -5.91 -5.84 6.49
N PHE A 119 -6.20 -5.95 5.18
CA PHE A 119 -5.47 -6.74 4.17
C PHE A 119 -3.94 -6.48 4.11
N GLY A 120 -3.22 -7.00 5.09
CA GLY A 120 -1.80 -6.76 5.32
C GLY A 120 -1.39 -5.30 5.55
N GLU A 121 -2.27 -4.31 5.49
CA GLU A 121 -1.90 -2.89 5.61
C GLU A 121 -1.46 -2.57 7.04
N VAL A 122 -0.25 -2.05 7.17
CA VAL A 122 0.40 -1.70 8.42
C VAL A 122 0.75 -0.23 8.40
N SER A 123 0.04 0.57 9.21
CA SER A 123 0.40 1.97 9.45
C SER A 123 1.60 2.05 10.38
N VAL A 124 2.62 2.80 9.97
CA VAL A 124 3.87 2.99 10.72
C VAL A 124 3.91 4.40 11.29
N LYS A 125 4.15 4.49 12.60
CA LYS A 125 4.42 5.74 13.30
C LYS A 125 5.79 5.68 13.96
N LEU A 126 6.55 6.74 13.82
CA LEU A 126 7.86 6.87 14.43
C LEU A 126 7.83 7.90 15.54
N GLN A 127 8.28 7.50 16.73
CA GLN A 127 8.55 8.42 17.81
C GLN A 127 9.97 8.96 17.67
N HIS A 128 10.10 10.28 17.61
CA HIS A 128 11.38 10.96 17.48
C HIS A 128 11.68 11.85 18.69
N PHE A 129 12.96 12.16 18.86
CA PHE A 129 13.44 13.25 19.70
C PHE A 129 14.55 13.98 18.94
N ARG A 130 14.29 15.22 18.52
CA ARG A 130 15.24 16.08 17.80
C ARG A 130 15.92 15.37 16.59
N GLY A 131 15.13 14.67 15.78
CA GLY A 131 15.59 13.93 14.60
C GLY A 131 16.16 12.52 14.90
N ILE A 132 16.28 12.12 16.17
CA ILE A 132 16.71 10.78 16.58
C ILE A 132 15.47 9.88 16.77
N PRO A 133 15.30 8.78 16.01
CA PRO A 133 14.20 7.85 16.22
C PRO A 133 14.41 7.04 17.50
N LEU A 134 13.33 6.85 18.27
CA LEU A 134 13.35 6.19 19.57
C LEU A 134 12.51 4.91 19.61
N GLN A 135 11.36 4.92 18.94
CA GLN A 135 10.44 3.81 18.93
C GLN A 135 9.67 3.78 17.62
N VAL A 136 9.51 2.58 17.07
CA VAL A 136 8.64 2.27 15.95
C VAL A 136 7.33 1.73 16.51
N ARG A 137 6.20 2.24 16.02
CA ARG A 137 4.86 1.70 16.28
C ARG A 137 4.26 1.29 14.95
N VAL A 138 3.75 0.06 14.90
CA VAL A 138 3.03 -0.48 13.75
C VAL A 138 1.62 -0.83 14.17
N SER A 139 0.64 -0.55 13.32
CA SER A 139 -0.76 -0.85 13.61
C SER A 139 -1.48 -1.38 12.38
N ALA A 140 -2.26 -2.44 12.56
CA ALA A 140 -3.15 -3.01 11.56
C ALA A 140 -4.53 -3.22 12.20
N GLY A 141 -5.46 -2.32 11.89
CA GLY A 141 -6.74 -2.22 12.59
C GLY A 141 -6.57 -1.95 14.09
N ASP A 142 -7.03 -2.89 14.92
CA ASP A 142 -7.03 -2.74 16.37
C ASP A 142 -5.80 -3.41 17.03
N GLU A 143 -4.95 -4.09 16.25
CA GLU A 143 -3.69 -4.64 16.73
C GLU A 143 -2.57 -3.61 16.55
N GLU A 144 -1.84 -3.34 17.61
CA GLU A 144 -0.68 -2.44 17.61
C GLU A 144 0.52 -3.15 18.23
N LYS A 145 1.67 -3.06 17.56
CA LYS A 145 2.96 -3.51 18.08
C LYS A 145 3.95 -2.36 18.08
N ARG A 146 4.94 -2.45 18.97
CA ARG A 146 5.97 -1.43 19.13
C ARG A 146 7.32 -2.03 19.48
N ALA A 147 8.37 -1.47 18.91
CA ALA A 147 9.75 -1.83 19.20
C ALA A 147 10.57 -0.57 19.49
N ALA A 148 11.43 -0.65 20.49
CA ALA A 148 12.41 0.39 20.75
C ALA A 148 13.56 0.28 19.74
N MET A 149 14.14 1.43 19.37
CA MET A 149 15.37 1.45 18.60
C MET A 149 16.54 0.88 19.44
N PRO A 150 17.60 0.35 18.80
CA PRO A 150 18.78 -0.16 19.50
C PRO A 150 19.39 0.85 20.49
N GLU A 151 20.08 0.35 21.51
CA GLU A 151 20.54 1.15 22.66
C GLU A 151 21.29 2.43 22.28
N ARG A 152 22.09 2.38 21.20
CA ARG A 152 22.85 3.53 20.67
C ARG A 152 21.98 4.76 20.35
N PHE A 153 20.74 4.56 19.88
CA PHE A 153 19.78 5.65 19.64
C PHE A 153 19.33 6.29 20.95
N THR A 154 19.05 5.46 21.96
CA THR A 154 18.67 5.93 23.30
C THR A 154 19.82 6.72 23.93
N GLN A 155 21.06 6.24 23.80
CA GLN A 155 22.24 6.95 24.29
C GLN A 155 22.45 8.29 23.56
N ALA A 156 22.27 8.32 22.23
CA ALA A 156 22.35 9.57 21.46
C ALA A 156 21.27 10.58 21.91
N ALA A 157 20.04 10.12 22.14
CA ALA A 157 18.97 10.96 22.64
C ALA A 157 19.22 11.48 24.07
N ILE A 158 19.80 10.67 24.96
CA ILE A 158 20.22 11.11 26.30
C ILE A 158 21.29 12.21 26.20
N ARG A 159 22.27 12.05 25.30
CA ARG A 159 23.29 13.10 25.05
C ARG A 159 22.65 14.38 24.52
N ALA A 160 21.77 14.27 23.53
CA ALA A 160 21.02 15.39 22.98
C ALA A 160 20.17 16.12 24.05
N ALA A 161 19.66 15.36 25.01
CA ALA A 161 18.85 15.87 26.12
C ALA A 161 19.63 16.56 27.24
N SER A 162 20.93 16.33 27.36
CA SER A 162 21.76 17.01 28.38
C SER A 162 21.72 18.55 28.24
N ALA A 163 21.26 19.06 27.09
CA ALA A 163 21.01 20.46 26.80
C ALA A 163 19.55 20.94 27.03
N SER A 164 18.62 20.09 27.52
CA SER A 164 17.22 20.46 27.78
C SER A 164 16.68 19.77 29.05
N PRO A 165 16.04 20.50 29.99
CA PRO A 165 15.46 19.90 31.20
C PRO A 165 14.28 18.95 30.96
N ASN A 166 13.71 18.84 29.74
CA ASN A 166 12.39 18.23 29.52
C ASN A 166 12.31 17.27 28.30
N LEU A 167 13.09 16.19 28.33
CA LEU A 167 13.08 15.06 27.35
C LEU A 167 11.69 14.59 26.91
N ILE A 168 10.70 14.59 27.82
CA ILE A 168 9.37 14.03 27.57
C ILE A 168 8.51 14.98 26.73
N LYS A 169 8.69 16.31 26.86
CA LYS A 169 7.83 17.30 26.19
C LYS A 169 8.18 17.52 24.72
N GLU A 170 9.38 17.14 24.30
CA GLU A 170 9.89 17.35 22.93
C GLU A 170 9.80 16.10 22.06
N ARG A 171 9.18 15.01 22.55
CA ARG A 171 8.96 13.82 21.73
C ARG A 171 7.82 14.08 20.75
N SER A 172 8.07 13.91 19.47
CA SER A 172 7.03 13.87 18.44
C SER A 172 6.71 12.42 18.08
N LEU A 173 5.44 12.16 17.78
CA LEU A 173 5.00 10.93 17.14
C LEU A 173 4.45 11.33 15.78
N GLU A 174 5.13 10.87 14.72
CA GLU A 174 4.82 11.26 13.35
C GLU A 174 4.38 10.02 12.57
N GLU A 175 3.37 10.18 11.72
CA GLU A 175 3.01 9.18 10.72
C GLU A 175 4.11 9.15 9.68
N TRP A 176 4.68 7.97 9.43
CA TRP A 176 5.88 7.84 8.62
C TRP A 176 5.60 7.17 7.29
N ASP A 177 4.99 5.98 7.32
CA ASP A 177 4.82 5.16 6.12
C ASP A 177 3.67 4.16 6.29
N THR A 178 3.20 3.61 5.16
CA THR A 178 2.27 2.47 5.12
C THR A 178 2.98 1.29 4.49
N ARG A 179 3.12 0.20 5.25
CA ARG A 179 3.71 -1.05 4.79
C ARG A 179 2.65 -2.12 4.63
N TYR A 180 3.04 -3.22 3.99
CA TYR A 180 2.15 -4.36 3.76
C TYR A 180 2.83 -5.65 4.20
N GLY A 181 2.14 -6.45 4.99
CA GLY A 181 2.62 -7.73 5.50
C GLY A 181 2.17 -7.98 6.94
N GLU A 182 2.80 -8.97 7.57
CA GLU A 182 2.55 -9.29 8.98
C GLU A 182 3.18 -8.22 9.89
N LEU A 183 2.49 -7.86 10.98
CA LEU A 183 2.92 -6.77 11.88
C LEU A 183 4.34 -6.97 12.43
N ASP A 184 4.70 -8.19 12.84
CA ASP A 184 6.03 -8.48 13.38
C ASP A 184 7.12 -8.35 12.31
N GLU A 185 6.89 -8.92 11.13
CA GLU A 185 7.85 -8.86 10.02
C GLU A 185 8.08 -7.41 9.57
N VAL A 186 7.00 -6.63 9.49
CA VAL A 186 7.05 -5.22 9.14
C VAL A 186 7.80 -4.42 10.22
N LEU A 187 7.47 -4.64 11.50
CA LEU A 187 8.13 -3.96 12.62
C LEU A 187 9.64 -4.23 12.64
N ASP A 188 10.03 -5.49 12.54
CA ASP A 188 11.43 -5.91 12.55
C ASP A 188 12.18 -5.35 11.34
N SER A 189 11.56 -5.39 10.14
CA SER A 189 12.15 -4.82 8.93
C SER A 189 12.39 -3.32 9.10
N ILE A 190 11.44 -2.56 9.63
CA ILE A 190 11.57 -1.11 9.79
C ILE A 190 12.64 -0.76 10.82
N VAL A 191 12.69 -1.47 11.95
CA VAL A 191 13.75 -1.27 12.95
C VAL A 191 15.13 -1.52 12.33
N GLN A 192 15.27 -2.58 11.54
CA GLN A 192 16.53 -2.89 10.86
C GLN A 192 16.89 -1.84 9.79
N GLU A 193 15.91 -1.38 9.00
CA GLU A 193 16.08 -0.32 8.00
C GLU A 193 16.57 0.98 8.67
N LEU A 194 15.89 1.41 9.75
CA LEU A 194 16.28 2.61 10.51
C LEU A 194 17.64 2.45 11.20
N ASP A 195 17.93 1.27 11.76
CA ASP A 195 19.24 0.99 12.34
C ASP A 195 20.35 1.04 11.28
N ALA A 196 20.09 0.58 10.05
CA ALA A 196 21.04 0.69 8.96
C ALA A 196 21.23 2.14 8.47
N SER A 197 20.15 2.93 8.39
CA SER A 197 20.15 4.31 7.91
C SER A 197 20.89 5.31 8.80
N TYR A 198 21.03 5.02 10.09
CA TYR A 198 21.64 5.93 11.06
C TYR A 198 22.95 5.34 11.56
N ASP A 199 24.08 5.63 10.93
CA ASP A 199 25.38 5.23 11.47
C ASP A 199 25.72 5.98 12.78
N ASP A 200 26.73 5.50 13.51
CA ASP A 200 27.10 6.08 14.80
C ASP A 200 27.51 7.56 14.67
N LYS A 201 28.18 7.90 13.56
CA LYS A 201 28.61 9.25 13.27
C LYS A 201 27.41 10.20 13.10
N ARG A 202 26.39 9.80 12.35
CA ARG A 202 25.14 10.56 12.16
C ARG A 202 24.41 10.75 13.48
N LEU A 203 24.35 9.72 14.33
CA LEU A 203 23.75 9.84 15.66
C LEU A 203 24.51 10.82 16.57
N GLU A 204 25.84 10.82 16.51
CA GLU A 204 26.68 11.79 17.22
C GLU A 204 26.47 13.21 16.71
N GLU A 205 26.41 13.41 15.39
CA GLU A 205 26.14 14.71 14.77
C GLU A 205 24.76 15.25 15.16
N LEU A 206 23.71 14.41 15.09
CA LEU A 206 22.37 14.77 15.53
C LEU A 206 22.35 15.14 17.02
N ALA A 207 23.04 14.38 17.86
CA ALA A 207 23.13 14.67 19.29
C ALA A 207 23.86 15.99 19.58
N ALA A 208 24.95 16.28 18.86
CA ALA A 208 25.71 17.52 19.00
C ALA A 208 24.93 18.74 18.50
N GLN A 209 24.25 18.62 17.35
CA GLN A 209 23.39 19.68 16.80
C GLN A 209 22.25 20.00 17.75
N ALA A 210 21.58 18.97 18.27
CA ALA A 210 20.56 19.10 19.30
C ALA A 210 21.08 19.83 20.54
N ALA A 211 22.29 19.51 21.00
CA ALA A 211 22.89 20.17 22.16
C ALA A 211 23.19 21.67 21.92
N SER A 212 23.44 22.07 20.67
CA SER A 212 23.78 23.45 20.30
C SER A 212 22.58 24.41 20.18
N GLY A 213 21.34 23.92 20.34
CA GLY A 213 20.13 24.75 20.28
C GLY A 213 19.71 25.21 18.88
N LYS A 214 20.39 24.76 17.81
CA LYS A 214 19.96 24.94 16.42
C LYS A 214 18.80 24.00 16.10
N LEU A 215 17.61 24.31 16.59
CA LEU A 215 16.36 23.65 16.19
C LEU A 215 15.53 24.63 15.37
N ALA A 216 15.61 24.51 14.05
CA ALA A 216 14.70 25.19 13.14
C ALA A 216 14.56 24.35 11.86
N ALA A 217 14.00 23.16 12.00
CA ALA A 217 13.57 22.27 10.91
C ALA A 217 12.81 21.08 11.52
N GLY A 218 11.84 20.50 10.80
CA GLY A 218 11.15 19.27 11.21
C GLY A 218 12.12 18.10 11.43
N ALA A 219 11.71 17.04 12.14
CA ALA A 219 12.57 15.88 12.41
C ALA A 219 13.19 15.29 11.13
N GLU A 220 12.43 15.29 10.03
CA GLU A 220 12.84 14.87 8.71
C GLU A 220 13.87 15.80 8.06
N GLU A 221 13.69 17.12 8.16
CA GLU A 221 14.62 18.12 7.59
C GLU A 221 15.99 18.08 8.30
N VAL A 222 16.01 17.91 9.62
CA VAL A 222 17.25 17.75 10.40
C VAL A 222 17.93 16.43 10.03
N ALA A 223 17.17 15.34 9.92
CA ALA A 223 17.68 14.05 9.50
C ALA A 223 18.24 14.09 8.06
N ALA A 224 17.58 14.81 7.15
CA ALA A 224 18.01 14.98 5.76
C ALA A 224 19.26 15.86 5.63
N ALA A 225 19.35 16.95 6.39
CA ALA A 225 20.51 17.85 6.39
C ALA A 225 21.80 17.17 6.89
N ALA A 226 21.68 16.15 7.75
CA ALA A 226 22.80 15.36 8.24
C ALA A 226 23.27 14.27 7.24
N ARG A 227 22.54 14.01 6.14
CA ARG A 227 22.96 13.04 5.12
C ARG A 227 24.05 13.65 4.24
N ARG A 228 25.29 13.16 4.36
CA ARG A 228 26.37 13.49 3.41
C ARG A 228 26.04 12.84 2.06
N SER A 229 26.01 13.58 0.97
CA SER A 229 25.91 12.98 -0.38
C SER A 229 27.21 12.24 -0.74
N LEU A 230 27.10 10.97 -1.12
CA LEU A 230 28.22 10.15 -1.61
C LEU A 230 28.39 10.33 -3.12
N SER A 231 29.63 10.31 -3.61
CA SER A 231 29.86 10.20 -5.05
C SER A 231 29.41 8.83 -5.58
N TYR A 232 29.29 8.69 -6.90
CA TYR A 232 29.00 7.41 -7.54
C TYR A 232 30.01 6.33 -7.11
N GLU A 233 31.32 6.64 -7.18
CA GLU A 233 32.40 5.71 -6.82
C GLU A 233 32.41 5.36 -5.33
N GLU A 234 32.10 6.33 -4.45
CA GLU A 234 31.99 6.07 -3.02
C GLU A 234 30.80 5.16 -2.72
N THR A 235 29.66 5.38 -3.38
CA THR A 235 28.46 4.56 -3.26
C THR A 235 28.73 3.14 -3.75
N GLU A 236 29.33 2.98 -4.94
CA GLU A 236 29.67 1.65 -5.47
C GLU A 236 30.59 0.87 -4.53
N ARG A 237 31.60 1.54 -3.97
CA ARG A 237 32.51 0.93 -3.00
C ARG A 237 31.76 0.49 -1.74
N GLN A 238 30.84 1.30 -1.23
CA GLN A 238 30.05 0.94 -0.04
C GLN A 238 29.05 -0.17 -0.31
N LEU A 239 28.45 -0.23 -1.50
CA LEU A 239 27.57 -1.34 -1.92
C LEU A 239 28.29 -2.69 -2.01
N ARG A 240 29.62 -2.72 -1.96
CA ARG A 240 30.44 -3.94 -1.90
C ARG A 240 30.94 -4.27 -0.49
N SER A 241 30.49 -3.53 0.52
CA SER A 241 30.83 -3.78 1.93
C SER A 241 30.28 -5.13 2.39
N GLU A 242 31.03 -5.83 3.24
CA GLU A 242 30.54 -7.02 3.96
C GLU A 242 29.39 -6.65 4.92
N ASP A 243 29.43 -5.45 5.51
CA ASP A 243 28.36 -4.94 6.35
C ASP A 243 27.20 -4.43 5.51
N TRP A 244 26.05 -5.11 5.61
CA TRP A 244 24.84 -4.77 4.89
C TRP A 244 24.24 -3.43 5.30
N LYS A 245 24.51 -2.96 6.53
CA LYS A 245 24.02 -1.65 6.98
C LYS A 245 24.67 -0.53 6.19
N LEU A 246 25.97 -0.64 5.91
CA LEU A 246 26.68 0.29 5.04
C LEU A 246 26.16 0.24 3.60
N ARG A 247 25.83 -0.96 3.10
CA ARG A 247 25.21 -1.10 1.77
C ARG A 247 23.84 -0.41 1.71
N TYR A 248 22.99 -0.63 2.70
CA TYR A 248 21.67 -0.01 2.79
C TYR A 248 21.77 1.53 2.94
N ALA A 249 22.64 2.03 3.82
CA ALA A 249 22.85 3.45 4.03
C ALA A 249 23.39 4.16 2.76
N ALA A 250 24.28 3.50 2.02
CA ALA A 250 24.76 4.00 0.74
C ALA A 250 23.65 4.04 -0.29
N LEU A 251 22.83 2.98 -0.36
CA LEU A 251 21.69 2.91 -1.27
C LEU A 251 20.68 4.03 -0.98
N GLU A 252 20.30 4.28 0.28
CA GLU A 252 19.33 5.32 0.68
C GLU A 252 19.73 6.75 0.24
N GLN A 253 21.01 6.98 -0.04
CA GLN A 253 21.52 8.27 -0.49
C GLN A 253 21.51 8.43 -2.01
N ILE A 254 21.24 7.34 -2.75
CA ILE A 254 21.15 7.39 -4.20
C ILE A 254 19.91 8.18 -4.61
N LYS A 255 20.13 9.20 -5.44
CA LYS A 255 19.07 9.78 -6.24
C LYS A 255 18.87 8.90 -7.49
N PRO A 256 17.68 8.30 -7.70
CA PRO A 256 17.45 7.47 -8.88
C PRO A 256 17.61 8.29 -10.17
N SER A 257 18.46 7.80 -11.07
CA SER A 257 18.65 8.33 -12.42
C SER A 257 19.18 7.23 -13.36
N ALA A 258 19.23 7.51 -14.67
CA ALA A 258 19.88 6.62 -15.62
C ALA A 258 21.36 6.36 -15.28
N GLU A 259 22.05 7.35 -14.69
CA GLU A 259 23.44 7.22 -14.25
C GLU A 259 23.58 6.26 -13.06
N THR A 260 22.67 6.32 -12.08
CA THR A 260 22.74 5.50 -10.86
C THR A 260 22.07 4.13 -11.01
N MET A 261 21.34 3.89 -12.11
CA MET A 261 20.68 2.63 -12.41
C MET A 261 21.58 1.39 -12.28
N PRO A 262 22.87 1.39 -12.72
CA PRO A 262 23.75 0.23 -12.52
C PRO A 262 23.97 -0.14 -11.05
N LEU A 263 23.97 0.85 -10.14
CA LEU A 263 24.08 0.62 -8.69
C LEU A 263 22.81 0.00 -8.12
N LEU A 264 21.63 0.41 -8.62
CA LEU A 264 20.35 -0.18 -8.26
C LEU A 264 20.26 -1.64 -8.73
N ILE A 265 20.73 -1.93 -9.95
CA ILE A 265 20.79 -3.29 -10.49
C ILE A 265 21.71 -4.18 -9.66
N LEU A 266 22.88 -3.66 -9.24
CA LEU A 266 23.78 -4.36 -8.33
C LEU A 266 23.08 -4.71 -7.00
N ALA A 267 22.33 -3.75 -6.44
CA ALA A 267 21.62 -3.93 -5.17
C ALA A 267 20.43 -4.91 -5.24
N LEU A 268 19.91 -5.23 -6.43
CA LEU A 268 18.90 -6.28 -6.59
C LEU A 268 19.42 -7.68 -6.26
N ASP A 269 20.74 -7.89 -6.22
CA ASP A 269 21.38 -9.17 -5.89
C ASP A 269 21.83 -9.28 -4.43
N ASP A 270 21.50 -8.31 -3.61
CA ASP A 270 21.95 -8.27 -2.23
C ASP A 270 21.43 -9.46 -1.40
N ALA A 271 22.27 -10.00 -0.51
CA ALA A 271 21.85 -11.03 0.43
C ALA A 271 20.65 -10.57 1.29
N GLN A 272 20.58 -9.28 1.63
CA GLN A 272 19.56 -8.70 2.48
C GLN A 272 18.34 -8.18 1.73
N THR A 273 17.18 -8.62 2.23
CA THR A 273 15.86 -8.28 1.69
C THR A 273 15.60 -6.78 1.69
N ALA A 274 16.01 -6.06 2.74
CA ALA A 274 15.82 -4.62 2.83
C ALA A 274 16.52 -3.86 1.69
N VAL A 275 17.76 -4.27 1.34
CA VAL A 275 18.53 -3.67 0.25
C VAL A 275 17.87 -3.96 -1.10
N ARG A 276 17.49 -5.21 -1.37
CA ARG A 276 16.79 -5.59 -2.61
C ARG A 276 15.45 -4.86 -2.76
N ARG A 277 14.69 -4.72 -1.66
CA ARG A 277 13.40 -4.01 -1.64
C ARG A 277 13.60 -2.54 -1.98
N LEU A 278 14.55 -1.86 -1.35
CA LEU A 278 14.85 -0.45 -1.61
C LEU A 278 15.32 -0.22 -3.05
N ALA A 279 16.18 -1.09 -3.57
CA ALA A 279 16.61 -1.05 -4.96
C ALA A 279 15.43 -1.18 -5.94
N THR A 280 14.48 -2.06 -5.62
CA THR A 280 13.25 -2.23 -6.42
C THR A 280 12.39 -0.96 -6.41
N VAL A 281 12.21 -0.32 -5.25
CA VAL A 281 11.51 0.98 -5.15
C VAL A 281 12.16 2.02 -6.05
N TYR A 282 13.48 2.19 -5.94
CA TYR A 282 14.23 3.20 -6.70
C TYR A 282 14.25 2.93 -8.20
N LEU A 283 14.23 1.67 -8.64
CA LEU A 283 14.01 1.36 -10.05
C LEU A 283 12.62 1.80 -10.50
N GLY A 284 11.59 1.59 -9.67
CA GLY A 284 10.24 2.10 -9.93
C GLY A 284 10.14 3.63 -9.95
N ASP A 285 10.97 4.34 -9.20
CA ASP A 285 11.01 5.81 -9.17
C ASP A 285 11.60 6.43 -10.45
N LEU A 286 12.31 5.65 -11.27
CA LEU A 286 12.75 6.08 -12.59
C LEU A 286 11.58 6.29 -13.55
N LYS A 287 10.45 5.61 -13.33
CA LYS A 287 9.21 5.68 -14.14
C LYS A 287 9.45 5.48 -15.66
N ASP A 288 10.52 4.78 -16.02
CA ASP A 288 10.94 4.52 -17.40
C ASP A 288 10.83 3.02 -17.71
N PRO A 289 10.13 2.60 -18.79
CA PRO A 289 10.03 1.20 -19.20
C PRO A 289 11.36 0.46 -19.36
N VAL A 290 12.50 1.16 -19.49
CA VAL A 290 13.84 0.56 -19.47
C VAL A 290 14.10 -0.30 -18.22
N VAL A 291 13.40 -0.03 -17.11
CA VAL A 291 13.59 -0.79 -15.86
C VAL A 291 12.83 -2.11 -15.82
N LEU A 292 11.90 -2.35 -16.75
CA LEU A 292 10.98 -3.50 -16.72
C LEU A 292 11.70 -4.86 -16.59
N PRO A 293 12.79 -5.16 -17.32
CA PRO A 293 13.50 -6.44 -17.15
C PRO A 293 14.00 -6.68 -15.73
N TYR A 294 14.40 -5.61 -15.02
CA TYR A 294 14.87 -5.70 -13.64
C TYR A 294 13.72 -5.84 -12.64
N LEU A 295 12.58 -5.22 -12.92
CA LEU A 295 11.36 -5.41 -12.12
C LEU A 295 10.78 -6.83 -12.30
N TYR A 296 10.87 -7.42 -13.49
CA TYR A 296 10.50 -8.83 -13.70
C TYR A 296 11.37 -9.78 -12.88
N ARG A 297 12.67 -9.48 -12.77
CA ARG A 297 13.58 -10.22 -11.89
C ARG A 297 13.17 -10.06 -10.41
N ALA A 298 12.88 -8.84 -9.96
CA ALA A 298 12.42 -8.59 -8.59
C ALA A 298 11.07 -9.27 -8.29
N LEU A 299 10.20 -9.44 -9.30
CA LEU A 299 8.95 -10.20 -9.21
C LEU A 299 9.16 -11.70 -8.97
N GLN A 300 10.39 -12.21 -9.13
CA GLN A 300 10.78 -13.59 -8.85
C GLN A 300 11.65 -13.72 -7.59
N ASP A 301 11.76 -12.66 -6.77
CA ASP A 301 12.59 -12.66 -5.56
C ASP A 301 12.13 -13.71 -4.52
N LYS A 302 13.08 -14.22 -3.74
CA LYS A 302 12.80 -15.15 -2.63
C LYS A 302 11.88 -14.54 -1.56
N SER A 303 11.91 -13.22 -1.37
CA SER A 303 11.08 -12.49 -0.42
C SER A 303 9.78 -12.00 -1.06
N ALA A 304 8.65 -12.35 -0.45
CA ALA A 304 7.34 -11.84 -0.87
C ALA A 304 7.25 -10.30 -0.81
N SER A 305 7.95 -9.66 0.14
CA SER A 305 7.97 -8.19 0.25
C SER A 305 8.62 -7.55 -0.98
N VAL A 306 9.69 -8.14 -1.51
CA VAL A 306 10.35 -7.65 -2.74
C VAL A 306 9.47 -7.92 -3.97
N ARG A 307 8.90 -9.12 -4.11
CA ARG A 307 7.99 -9.45 -5.21
C ARG A 307 6.77 -8.52 -5.25
N ARG A 308 6.18 -8.27 -4.09
CA ARG A 308 5.06 -7.32 -3.93
C ARG A 308 5.48 -5.92 -4.35
N THR A 309 6.62 -5.42 -3.84
CA THR A 309 7.17 -4.12 -4.27
C THR A 309 7.41 -4.05 -5.77
N ALA A 310 7.90 -5.12 -6.41
CA ALA A 310 8.02 -5.17 -7.86
C ALA A 310 6.65 -5.00 -8.54
N GLY A 311 5.62 -5.73 -8.09
CA GLY A 311 4.25 -5.55 -8.57
C GLY A 311 3.70 -4.12 -8.38
N ASP A 312 3.98 -3.49 -7.24
CA ASP A 312 3.63 -2.09 -6.99
C ASP A 312 4.27 -1.16 -8.02
N THR A 313 5.58 -1.29 -8.21
CA THR A 313 6.34 -0.46 -9.15
C THR A 313 5.90 -0.66 -10.60
N LEU A 314 5.52 -1.89 -10.97
CA LEU A 314 4.97 -2.20 -12.29
C LEU A 314 3.60 -1.52 -12.51
N SER A 315 2.72 -1.52 -11.49
CA SER A 315 1.46 -0.76 -11.52
C SER A 315 1.68 0.74 -11.64
N ASP A 316 2.66 1.30 -10.92
CA ASP A 316 2.94 2.73 -10.98
C ASP A 316 3.45 3.15 -12.37
N ILE A 317 4.31 2.33 -12.99
CA ILE A 317 4.78 2.53 -14.37
C ILE A 317 3.60 2.37 -15.34
N GLY A 318 2.74 1.36 -15.13
CA GLY A 318 1.53 1.15 -15.91
C GLY A 318 1.77 0.72 -17.36
N ASP A 319 2.97 0.24 -17.69
CA ASP A 319 3.31 -0.20 -19.05
C ASP A 319 2.68 -1.59 -19.34
N PRO A 320 1.82 -1.72 -20.37
CA PRO A 320 1.18 -2.99 -20.73
C PRO A 320 2.17 -4.13 -21.04
N ALA A 321 3.44 -3.84 -21.38
CA ALA A 321 4.46 -4.85 -21.58
C ALA A 321 4.67 -5.75 -20.34
N ALA A 322 4.36 -5.25 -19.14
CA ALA A 322 4.42 -6.04 -17.90
C ALA A 322 3.28 -7.07 -17.75
N GLN A 323 2.28 -7.08 -18.63
CA GLN A 323 1.12 -7.98 -18.55
C GLN A 323 1.51 -9.45 -18.40
N ALA A 324 2.42 -9.96 -19.22
CA ALA A 324 2.81 -11.37 -19.17
C ALA A 324 3.43 -11.76 -17.80
N ALA A 325 4.25 -10.87 -17.24
CA ALA A 325 4.84 -11.07 -15.92
C ALA A 325 3.78 -11.05 -14.81
N MET A 326 2.80 -10.13 -14.92
CA MET A 326 1.73 -10.01 -13.93
C MET A 326 0.69 -11.13 -14.04
N ILE A 327 0.44 -11.69 -15.23
CA ILE A 327 -0.31 -12.95 -15.39
C ILE A 327 0.38 -14.08 -14.59
N GLY A 328 1.71 -14.19 -14.69
CA GLY A 328 2.46 -15.18 -13.90
C GLY A 328 2.34 -14.96 -12.39
N ALA A 329 2.36 -13.70 -11.95
CA ALA A 329 2.25 -13.33 -10.53
C ALA A 329 0.87 -13.62 -9.90
N LEU A 330 -0.17 -13.87 -10.69
CA LEU A 330 -1.45 -14.42 -10.18
C LEU A 330 -1.29 -15.81 -9.54
N GLY A 331 -0.21 -16.54 -9.84
CA GLY A 331 0.10 -17.84 -9.24
C GLY A 331 1.00 -17.78 -8.00
N ASP A 332 1.33 -16.59 -7.48
CA ASP A 332 2.28 -16.45 -6.38
C ASP A 332 1.77 -17.09 -5.07
N ALA A 333 2.68 -17.65 -4.28
CA ALA A 333 2.34 -18.22 -2.97
C ALA A 333 1.79 -17.16 -1.99
N ASN A 334 2.24 -15.91 -2.11
CA ASN A 334 1.81 -14.80 -1.26
C ASN A 334 0.58 -14.08 -1.85
N LYS A 335 -0.48 -14.00 -1.04
CA LYS A 335 -1.75 -13.37 -1.42
C LYS A 335 -1.65 -11.90 -1.83
N LEU A 336 -0.74 -11.13 -1.22
CA LEU A 336 -0.55 -9.72 -1.54
C LEU A 336 0.05 -9.53 -2.93
N VAL A 337 0.93 -10.45 -3.35
CA VAL A 337 1.50 -10.48 -4.71
C VAL A 337 0.41 -10.81 -5.72
N ARG A 338 -0.40 -11.85 -5.47
CA ARG A 338 -1.53 -12.22 -6.35
C ARG A 338 -2.56 -11.10 -6.48
N TRP A 339 -2.89 -10.44 -5.38
CA TRP A 339 -3.80 -9.29 -5.39
C TRP A 339 -3.24 -8.14 -6.23
N ARG A 340 -1.95 -7.81 -6.06
CA ARG A 340 -1.29 -6.77 -6.85
C ARG A 340 -1.26 -7.13 -8.34
N ALA A 341 -1.06 -8.39 -8.67
CA ALA A 341 -1.16 -8.91 -10.03
C ALA A 341 -2.54 -8.70 -10.64
N ALA A 342 -3.60 -9.09 -9.93
CA ALA A 342 -4.98 -8.89 -10.39
C ALA A 342 -5.31 -7.40 -10.56
N ARG A 343 -4.80 -6.54 -9.67
CA ARG A 343 -4.98 -5.10 -9.75
C ARG A 343 -4.28 -4.49 -10.97
N PHE A 344 -3.04 -4.86 -11.25
CA PHE A 344 -2.36 -4.42 -12.46
C PHE A 344 -3.14 -4.82 -13.73
N LEU A 345 -3.66 -6.04 -13.78
CA LEU A 345 -4.40 -6.52 -14.94
C LEU A 345 -5.77 -5.82 -15.11
N TYR A 346 -6.37 -5.35 -14.02
CA TYR A 346 -7.45 -4.37 -14.11
C TYR A 346 -6.96 -3.06 -14.71
N GLU A 347 -5.83 -2.51 -14.25
CA GLU A 347 -5.34 -1.20 -14.67
C GLU A 347 -4.82 -1.17 -16.13
N ALA A 348 -4.20 -2.25 -16.62
CA ALA A 348 -3.46 -2.28 -17.88
C ALA A 348 -3.70 -3.53 -18.76
N GLY A 349 -4.38 -4.56 -18.24
CA GLY A 349 -4.50 -5.86 -18.92
C GLY A 349 -5.44 -5.87 -20.14
N ASP A 350 -5.30 -6.87 -21.00
CA ASP A 350 -6.19 -7.13 -22.14
C ASP A 350 -6.81 -8.55 -22.10
N GLU A 351 -7.48 -8.95 -23.18
CA GLU A 351 -8.13 -10.25 -23.32
C GLU A 351 -7.21 -11.45 -23.05
N GLN A 352 -5.90 -11.32 -23.24
CA GLN A 352 -4.95 -12.41 -22.97
C GLN A 352 -4.85 -12.73 -21.47
N ALA A 353 -5.23 -11.81 -20.59
CA ALA A 353 -5.25 -12.03 -19.14
C ALA A 353 -6.49 -12.83 -18.67
N VAL A 354 -7.55 -12.91 -19.48
CA VAL A 354 -8.84 -13.49 -19.10
C VAL A 354 -8.73 -14.93 -18.58
N PRO A 355 -7.98 -15.86 -19.20
CA PRO A 355 -7.87 -17.23 -18.68
C PRO A 355 -7.29 -17.29 -17.26
N ALA A 356 -6.23 -16.51 -17.00
CA ALA A 356 -5.57 -16.49 -15.70
C ALA A 356 -6.43 -15.76 -14.64
N LEU A 357 -7.11 -14.68 -15.04
CA LEU A 357 -8.04 -13.97 -14.16
C LEU A 357 -9.25 -14.82 -13.79
N LYS A 358 -9.76 -15.69 -14.69
CA LYS A 358 -10.82 -16.67 -14.36
C LYS A 358 -10.38 -17.66 -13.28
N GLN A 359 -9.13 -18.09 -13.30
CA GLN A 359 -8.58 -18.91 -12.23
C GLN A 359 -8.44 -18.11 -10.92
N ALA A 360 -7.92 -16.88 -10.98
CA ALA A 360 -7.77 -16.02 -9.81
C ALA A 360 -9.11 -15.56 -9.21
N ALA A 361 -10.20 -15.55 -9.98
CA ALA A 361 -11.56 -15.28 -9.50
C ALA A 361 -12.07 -16.34 -8.50
N GLU A 362 -11.38 -17.49 -8.42
CA GLU A 362 -11.66 -18.60 -7.51
C GLU A 362 -10.54 -18.80 -6.46
N ASP A 363 -9.65 -17.82 -6.29
CA ASP A 363 -8.59 -17.80 -5.26
C ASP A 363 -9.13 -18.05 -3.83
N PRO A 364 -8.40 -18.69 -2.91
CA PRO A 364 -8.86 -18.82 -1.52
C PRO A 364 -9.01 -17.47 -0.78
N GLU A 365 -8.25 -16.44 -1.17
CA GLU A 365 -8.31 -15.12 -0.52
C GLU A 365 -9.38 -14.23 -1.15
N PHE A 366 -10.24 -13.64 -0.31
CA PHE A 366 -11.41 -12.89 -0.77
C PHE A 366 -11.03 -11.69 -1.66
N GLU A 367 -10.04 -10.91 -1.23
CA GLU A 367 -9.61 -9.71 -1.94
C GLU A 367 -9.01 -10.04 -3.30
N VAL A 368 -8.31 -11.17 -3.43
CA VAL A 368 -7.77 -11.64 -4.71
C VAL A 368 -8.91 -12.02 -5.66
N ARG A 369 -9.88 -12.82 -5.18
CA ARG A 369 -11.07 -13.18 -5.99
C ARG A 369 -11.82 -11.96 -6.48
N MET A 370 -12.10 -11.04 -5.56
CA MET A 370 -12.83 -9.81 -5.85
C MET A 370 -12.07 -8.97 -6.89
N GLN A 371 -10.77 -8.74 -6.69
CA GLN A 371 -9.96 -7.96 -7.61
C GLN A 371 -9.91 -8.60 -9.01
N ALA A 372 -9.77 -9.93 -9.08
CA ALA A 372 -9.75 -10.66 -10.34
C ALA A 372 -11.10 -10.58 -11.08
N ARG A 373 -12.23 -10.68 -10.36
CA ARG A 373 -13.58 -10.51 -10.93
C ARG A 373 -13.80 -9.11 -11.48
N ILE A 374 -13.31 -8.08 -10.79
CA ILE A 374 -13.37 -6.69 -11.28
C ILE A 374 -12.53 -6.52 -12.56
N ALA A 375 -11.34 -7.13 -12.61
CA ALA A 375 -10.53 -7.15 -13.84
C ALA A 375 -11.26 -7.85 -15.00
N LEU A 376 -11.91 -8.98 -14.76
CA LEU A 376 -12.72 -9.68 -15.75
C LEU A 376 -13.89 -8.84 -16.24
N GLU A 377 -14.66 -8.25 -15.33
CA GLU A 377 -15.81 -7.41 -15.68
C GLU A 377 -15.41 -6.24 -16.59
N ARG A 378 -14.27 -5.59 -16.28
CA ARG A 378 -13.72 -4.55 -17.15
C ARG A 378 -13.38 -5.10 -18.55
N ILE A 379 -12.60 -6.17 -18.63
CA ILE A 379 -12.07 -6.72 -19.89
C ILE A 379 -13.20 -7.30 -20.74
N GLU A 380 -14.02 -8.19 -20.18
CA GLU A 380 -15.12 -8.85 -20.88
C GLU A 380 -16.26 -7.88 -21.22
N GLY A 381 -16.43 -6.82 -20.42
CA GLY A 381 -17.35 -5.72 -20.72
C GLY A 381 -16.85 -4.74 -21.79
N GLY A 382 -15.62 -4.92 -22.30
CA GLY A 382 -15.04 -4.05 -23.34
C GLY A 382 -14.64 -2.66 -22.84
N HIS A 383 -14.47 -2.47 -21.53
CA HIS A 383 -14.05 -1.20 -20.95
C HIS A 383 -12.54 -1.01 -21.12
N ALA A 384 -12.14 0.21 -21.49
CA ALA A 384 -10.73 0.54 -21.69
C ALA A 384 -9.93 0.38 -20.39
N ALA A 385 -8.67 -0.01 -20.52
CA ALA A 385 -7.70 0.02 -19.43
C ALA A 385 -7.33 1.49 -19.14
N GLU A 386 -7.98 2.10 -18.15
CA GLU A 386 -7.78 3.53 -17.86
C GLU A 386 -6.52 3.82 -17.02
N GLY A 387 -5.78 2.77 -16.60
CA GLY A 387 -4.66 2.89 -15.67
C GLY A 387 -5.11 3.10 -14.23
N SER A 388 -4.15 3.30 -13.34
CA SER A 388 -4.43 3.54 -11.92
C SER A 388 -5.17 4.87 -11.70
N VAL A 389 -5.91 4.99 -10.59
CA VAL A 389 -6.63 6.22 -10.23
C VAL A 389 -5.70 7.45 -10.24
N TRP A 390 -4.45 7.28 -9.80
CA TRP A 390 -3.46 8.37 -9.84
C TRP A 390 -3.11 8.78 -11.27
N GLN A 391 -2.90 7.83 -12.18
CA GLN A 391 -2.65 8.12 -13.59
C GLN A 391 -3.84 8.83 -14.26
N GLN A 392 -5.06 8.42 -13.92
CA GLN A 392 -6.28 9.08 -14.40
C GLN A 392 -6.38 10.52 -13.88
N MET A 393 -6.10 10.75 -12.59
CA MET A 393 -6.08 12.08 -11.98
C MET A 393 -5.02 12.98 -12.61
N THR A 394 -3.81 12.48 -12.85
CA THR A 394 -2.72 13.23 -13.50
C THR A 394 -3.10 13.64 -14.92
N ARG A 395 -3.60 12.71 -15.75
CA ARG A 395 -4.07 13.02 -17.12
C ARG A 395 -5.18 14.07 -17.13
N ARG A 396 -6.08 14.04 -16.14
CA ARG A 396 -7.19 15.02 -16.02
C ARG A 396 -6.73 16.42 -15.63
N ASN A 397 -5.60 16.54 -14.95
CA ASN A 397 -5.03 17.85 -14.59
C ASN A 397 -4.18 18.45 -15.72
N GLU A 398 -3.73 17.62 -16.67
CA GLU A 398 -2.93 18.03 -17.84
C GLU A 398 -3.77 18.33 -19.08
N ALA A 399 -5.03 17.87 -19.13
CA ALA A 399 -6.01 18.14 -20.17
C ALA A 399 -6.89 19.34 -19.82
#